data_AF-A0A1A8W301-F1
#
_entry.id   AF-A0A1A8W301-F1
#
_cell.length_a   1.000
_cell.length_b   1.000
_cell.length_c   1.000
_cell.angle_alpha   90.00
_cell.angle_beta   90.00
_cell.angle_gamma   90.00
#
_symmetry.space_group_name_H-M   'P 1'
#
loop_
_entity.id
_entity.type
_entity.pdbx_description
1 polymer ?
#
loop_
_entity_poly.entity_id
_entity_poly.type
_entity_poly.pdbx_seq_one_letter_code
_entity_poly.pdbx_strand_id
1 'polypeptide(L)' 'MPKDSDIPVESDMNFDTVEKSEEKTQYLDEQKVGDVSQEDIELIMSQTKCSRDTAISVLRKNNNDLVQSIMELSG' A
#
# COMPACT_ATOMS: atom_id res chain seq x y z
N MET A 1 -35.02 -3.48 -41.99
CA MET A 1 -34.71 -2.55 -40.89
C MET A 1 -34.15 -3.36 -39.75
N PRO A 2 -32.86 -3.27 -39.40
CA PRO A 2 -32.34 -3.87 -38.19
C PRO A 2 -32.28 -2.80 -37.10
N LYS A 3 -33.10 -2.94 -36.07
CA LYS A 3 -32.91 -2.28 -34.79
C LYS A 3 -32.80 -3.35 -33.72
N ASP A 4 -31.86 -3.07 -32.82
CA ASP A 4 -31.60 -3.71 -31.54
C ASP A 4 -30.97 -5.11 -31.71
N SER A 5 -29.89 -5.46 -31.02
CA SER A 5 -29.68 -5.25 -29.59
C SER A 5 -28.25 -5.65 -29.21
N ASP A 6 -27.70 -4.88 -28.28
CA ASP A 6 -26.67 -5.27 -27.30
C ASP A 6 -25.28 -5.65 -27.81
N ILE A 7 -24.43 -4.63 -27.77
CA ILE A 7 -22.99 -4.74 -27.60
C ILE A 7 -22.78 -5.41 -26.22
N PRO A 8 -22.15 -6.60 -26.12
CA PRO A 8 -21.72 -7.09 -24.83
C PRO A 8 -20.56 -6.19 -24.40
N VAL A 9 -20.80 -5.32 -23.43
CA VAL A 9 -19.72 -4.67 -22.67
C VAL A 9 -19.03 -5.79 -21.91
N GLU A 10 -17.92 -6.27 -22.46
CA GLU A 10 -17.08 -7.24 -21.79
C GLU A 10 -16.49 -6.57 -20.56
N SER A 11 -17.12 -6.84 -19.42
CA SER A 11 -16.50 -7.14 -18.13
C SER A 11 -15.12 -6.52 -17.93
N ASP A 12 -15.12 -5.21 -17.74
CA ASP A 12 -14.01 -4.50 -17.15
C ASP A 12 -13.98 -4.76 -15.63
N MET A 13 -12.79 -5.14 -15.20
CA MET A 13 -12.28 -5.04 -13.83
C MET A 13 -12.69 -6.18 -12.90
N ASN A 14 -12.08 -7.33 -13.13
CA ASN A 14 -11.76 -8.26 -12.05
C ASN A 14 -10.68 -7.60 -11.16
N PHE A 15 -11.11 -6.68 -10.30
CA PHE A 15 -10.29 -6.08 -9.25
C PHE A 15 -9.92 -7.20 -8.29
N ASP A 16 -8.67 -7.63 -8.40
CA ASP A 16 -7.99 -8.54 -7.50
C ASP A 16 -8.48 -8.41 -6.06
N THR A 17 -8.98 -9.52 -5.55
CA THR A 17 -9.24 -9.81 -4.15
C THR A 17 -8.04 -9.39 -3.30
N VAL A 18 -8.07 -8.19 -2.75
CA VAL A 18 -7.32 -7.83 -1.54
C VAL A 18 -8.28 -7.95 -0.36
N GLU A 19 -8.51 -9.21 0.01
CA GLU A 19 -8.97 -9.59 1.33
C GLU A 19 -7.74 -9.86 2.19
N LYS A 20 -7.36 -8.88 3.01
CA LYS A 20 -6.72 -9.06 4.33
C LYS A 20 -6.63 -7.67 4.99
N SER A 21 -7.68 -7.17 5.61
CA SER A 21 -8.03 -7.46 7.02
C SER A 21 -6.80 -7.73 7.87
N GLU A 22 -6.24 -6.67 8.47
CA GLU A 22 -5.67 -6.75 9.82
C GLU A 22 -5.80 -5.35 10.46
N GLU A 23 -7.00 -5.13 10.98
CA GLU A 23 -7.32 -4.15 12.01
C GLU A 23 -6.44 -4.42 13.24
N LYS A 24 -5.37 -3.65 13.38
CA LYS A 24 -4.65 -3.53 14.64
C LYS A 24 -4.25 -2.08 14.81
N THR A 25 -5.24 -1.29 15.22
CA THR A 25 -5.08 0.02 15.82
C THR A 25 -4.26 -0.10 17.11
N GLN A 26 -2.95 -0.25 16.95
CA GLN A 26 -2.02 0.06 18.03
C GLN A 26 -1.56 1.49 17.83
N TYR A 27 -1.91 2.32 18.80
CA TYR A 27 -1.32 3.62 19.08
C TYR A 27 0.20 3.45 19.11
N LEU A 28 0.86 3.51 17.95
CA LEU A 28 2.30 3.63 17.88
C LEU A 28 2.61 5.08 18.21
N ASP A 29 2.87 5.28 19.51
CA ASP A 29 3.81 6.24 20.07
C ASP A 29 4.36 7.22 19.03
N GLU A 30 3.67 8.35 18.88
CA GLU A 30 4.01 9.46 17.98
C GLU A 30 5.48 9.93 18.18
N GLN A 31 6.08 9.61 19.33
CA GLN A 31 7.49 9.88 19.64
C GLN A 31 8.49 9.02 18.86
N LYS A 32 8.10 7.84 18.36
CA LYS A 32 8.98 6.99 17.52
C LYS A 32 8.96 7.36 16.04
N VAL A 33 8.05 8.22 15.60
CA VAL A 33 8.09 8.73 14.23
C VAL A 33 9.26 9.71 14.03
N GLY A 34 9.87 10.25 15.10
CA GLY A 34 10.99 11.19 15.00
C GLY A 34 12.22 10.66 14.23
N ASP A 35 12.41 9.34 14.19
CA ASP A 35 13.54 8.71 13.50
C ASP A 35 13.29 8.48 12.00
N VAL A 36 12.04 8.56 11.54
CA VAL A 36 11.60 8.16 10.18
C VAL A 36 10.79 9.28 9.53
N SER A 37 11.04 9.58 8.25
CA SER A 37 10.25 10.60 7.56
C SER A 37 8.81 10.12 7.34
N GLN A 38 7.83 10.96 7.68
CA GLN A 38 6.42 10.69 7.37
C GLN A 38 6.17 10.65 5.85
N GLU A 39 6.91 11.46 5.10
CA GLU A 39 6.86 11.46 3.63
C GLU A 39 7.30 10.10 3.07
N ASP A 40 8.38 9.52 3.61
CA ASP A 40 8.86 8.20 3.20
C ASP A 40 7.85 7.10 3.53
N ILE A 41 7.24 7.17 4.72
CA ILE A 41 6.19 6.23 5.16
C ILE A 41 5.01 6.26 4.21
N GLU A 42 4.51 7.45 3.88
CA GLU A 42 3.38 7.63 2.96
C GLU A 42 3.72 7.14 1.55
N LEU A 43 4.93 7.42 1.07
CA LEU A 43 5.38 6.96 -0.24
C LEU A 43 5.44 5.44 -0.32
N ILE A 44 5.98 4.79 0.71
CA ILE A 44 6.02 3.34 0.83
C ILE A 44 4.62 2.75 0.87
N MET A 45 3.73 3.27 1.72
CA MET A 45 2.35 2.79 1.81
C MET A 45 1.62 2.92 0.47
N SER A 46 1.83 4.02 -0.26
CA SER A 46 1.20 4.26 -1.56
C SER A 46 1.66 3.30 -2.65
N GLN A 47 2.98 3.03 -2.72
CA GLN A 47 3.55 2.16 -3.76
C GLN A 47 3.40 0.68 -3.46
N THR A 48 3.53 0.29 -2.19
CA THR A 48 3.58 -1.12 -1.75
C THR A 48 2.25 -1.62 -1.22
N LYS A 49 1.29 -0.72 -0.97
CA LYS A 49 0.01 -1.00 -0.29
C LYS A 49 0.17 -1.63 1.10
N CYS A 50 1.32 -1.46 1.75
CA CYS A 50 1.56 -1.98 3.08
C CYS A 50 0.95 -1.08 4.17
N SER A 51 0.81 -1.63 5.38
CA SER A 51 0.39 -0.86 6.56
C SER A 51 1.47 0.14 7.00
N ARG A 52 1.05 1.20 7.70
CA ARG A 52 1.94 2.23 8.25
C ARG A 52 3.03 1.64 9.15
N ASP A 53 2.67 0.68 10.00
CA ASP A 53 3.60 -0.04 10.88
C ASP A 53 4.70 -0.77 10.10
N THR A 54 4.32 -1.42 9.01
CA THR A 54 5.24 -2.13 8.12
C THR A 54 6.19 -1.14 7.47
N ALA A 55 5.68 -0.01 6.96
CA ALA A 55 6.48 1.06 6.37
C ALA A 55 7.50 1.65 7.38
N ILE A 56 7.06 1.94 8.61
CA ILE A 56 7.93 2.43 9.69
C ILE A 56 9.00 1.40 10.04
N SER A 57 8.62 0.13 10.17
CA SER A 57 9.53 -0.94 10.54
C SER A 57 10.59 -1.17 9.46
N VAL A 58 10.21 -1.15 8.18
CA VAL A 58 11.15 -1.37 7.08
C VAL A 58 12.10 -0.20 6.92
N LEU A 59 11.62 1.05 7.07
CA LEU A 59 12.48 2.23 7.05
C LEU A 59 13.52 2.17 8.17
N ARG A 60 13.09 1.85 9.40
CA ARG A 60 14.02 1.69 10.54
C ARG A 60 15.04 0.61 10.30
N LYS A 61 14.63 -0.54 9.75
CA LYS A 61 15.52 -1.66 9.41
C LYS A 61 16.54 -1.27 8.34
N ASN A 62 16.12 -0.47 7.37
CA ASN A 62 16.94 -0.02 6.24
C ASN A 62 17.61 1.34 6.48
N ASN A 63 17.75 1.80 7.73
CA ASN A 63 18.39 3.08 8.08
C ASN A 63 17.78 4.30 7.34
N ASN A 64 16.46 4.32 7.21
CA ASN A 64 15.67 5.30 6.46
C ASN A 64 15.97 5.34 4.95
N ASP A 65 16.53 4.27 4.38
CA ASP A 65 16.63 4.13 2.93
C ASP A 65 15.26 3.77 2.34
N LEU A 66 14.61 4.79 1.78
CA LEU A 66 13.33 4.68 1.10
C LEU A 66 13.36 3.66 -0.05
N VAL A 67 14.41 3.66 -0.87
CA VAL A 67 14.47 2.80 -2.06
C VAL A 67 14.63 1.35 -1.65
N GLN A 68 15.53 1.05 -0.71
CA GLN A 68 15.66 -0.30 -0.16
C GLN A 68 14.37 -0.77 0.50
N SER A 69 13.68 0.12 1.21
CA SER A 69 12.41 -0.19 1.86
C SER A 69 11.30 -0.53 0.87
N ILE A 70 11.19 0.23 -0.23
CA ILE A 70 10.24 -0.07 -1.31
C ILE A 70 10.64 -1.37 -2.00
N MET A 71 11.92 -1.59 -2.32
CA MET A 71 12.39 -2.82 -2.96
C MET A 71 12.12 -4.06 -2.10
N GLU A 72 12.24 -3.97 -0.79
CA GLU A 72 11.95 -5.09 0.12
C GLU A 72 10.45 -5.42 0.23
N LEU A 73 9.58 -4.42 0.02
CA LEU A 73 8.13 -4.59 0.10
C LEU A 73 7.45 -4.84 -1.26
N SER A 74 8.06 -4.39 -2.37
CA SER A 74 7.59 -4.59 -3.74
C SER A 74 8.27 -5.76 -4.47
N GLY A 75 9.30 -6.34 -3.86
CA GLY A 75 10.08 -7.45 -4.42
C GLY A 75 9.44 -8.82 -4.26
#